data_AF-A0A2V2V508-F1
#
_entry.id   AF-A0A2V2V508-F1
#
_cell.length_a   1.000
_cell.length_b   1.000
_cell.length_c   1.000
_cell.angle_alpha   90.00
_cell.angle_beta   90.00
_cell.angle_gamma   90.00
#
_symmetry.space_group_name_H-M   'P 1'
#
loop_
_entity.id
_entity.type
_entity.pdbx_description
1 polymer ?
#
loop_
_entity_poly.entity_id
_entity_poly.type
_entity_poly.pdbx_seq_one_letter_code
_entity_poly.pdbx_strand_id
1 'polypeptide(L)'
;MSDPDKSSTAANQEDASGNVASKNAEKKQAKQNEKEARKAARLAEENARAAEKAAQLAKYADLFGAAPLLQSTTYCSKKFSGIYALTKEHVGKTVTVRARVDTTRKKGKLAFMVLRDGTDSIQAMAAVAEDVPKEMVDFIGQIPCESIVDVEAIVCGVEQPITSTSQQEIELKVNKIHF
;
A
#
# COMPACT_ATOMS: atom_id res chain seq x y z
N MET A 1 68.70 -53.14 -40.84
CA MET A 1 69.36 -52.06 -40.07
C MET A 1 69.79 -50.98 -41.04
N SER A 2 69.81 -49.71 -40.58
CA SER A 2 70.24 -48.46 -41.24
C SER A 2 69.09 -47.45 -41.49
N ASP A 3 69.08 -46.37 -40.69
CA ASP A 3 68.60 -45.01 -41.02
C ASP A 3 69.45 -44.42 -42.21
N PRO A 4 69.21 -43.22 -42.83
CA PRO A 4 68.43 -42.05 -42.37
C PRO A 4 67.72 -41.13 -43.44
N ASP A 5 66.92 -40.18 -42.90
CA ASP A 5 66.71 -38.74 -43.20
C ASP A 5 66.41 -38.17 -44.62
N LYS A 6 65.29 -37.42 -44.71
CA LYS A 6 65.23 -36.08 -45.35
C LYS A 6 64.03 -35.23 -44.90
N SER A 7 64.36 -34.03 -44.40
CA SER A 7 63.52 -32.89 -44.00
C SER A 7 62.56 -32.31 -45.06
N SER A 8 61.42 -31.72 -44.65
CA SER A 8 61.19 -30.24 -44.70
C SER A 8 59.75 -29.81 -44.29
N THR A 9 59.71 -28.94 -43.26
CA THR A 9 58.97 -27.66 -43.14
C THR A 9 57.47 -27.53 -43.52
N ALA A 10 56.59 -27.19 -42.56
CA ALA A 10 56.01 -25.82 -42.39
C ALA A 10 54.71 -25.76 -41.55
N ALA A 11 54.68 -24.73 -40.69
CA ALA A 11 53.54 -23.86 -40.34
C ALA A 11 52.41 -24.34 -39.41
N ASN A 12 52.64 -24.09 -38.12
CA ASN A 12 51.78 -23.42 -37.13
C ASN A 12 50.45 -22.80 -37.63
N GLN A 13 49.31 -23.26 -37.10
CA GLN A 13 48.06 -22.49 -36.99
C GLN A 13 47.17 -23.12 -35.91
N GLU A 14 47.25 -22.65 -34.67
CA GLU A 14 46.23 -22.84 -33.64
C GLU A 14 46.53 -21.87 -32.49
N ASP A 15 45.88 -20.69 -32.47
CA ASP A 15 45.64 -19.87 -31.26
C ASP A 15 44.99 -18.52 -31.65
N ALA A 16 43.66 -18.50 -31.77
CA ALA A 16 42.90 -17.24 -31.84
C ALA A 16 41.44 -17.33 -31.37
N SER A 17 40.86 -18.53 -31.28
CA SER A 17 39.41 -18.70 -31.06
C SER A 17 38.97 -18.81 -29.58
N GLY A 18 39.85 -19.20 -28.64
CA GLY A 18 39.49 -19.37 -27.22
C GLY A 18 39.44 -18.09 -26.38
N ASN A 19 40.25 -17.09 -26.70
CA ASN A 19 40.42 -15.88 -25.88
C ASN A 19 39.24 -14.89 -25.99
N VAL A 20 38.52 -14.92 -27.12
CA VAL A 20 37.39 -14.00 -27.38
C VAL A 20 36.11 -14.46 -26.66
N ALA A 21 35.93 -15.77 -26.46
CA ALA A 21 34.78 -16.33 -25.74
C ALA A 21 34.86 -16.07 -24.22
N SER A 22 36.04 -16.19 -23.60
CA SER A 22 36.25 -15.96 -22.16
C SER A 22 36.02 -14.49 -21.75
N LYS A 23 36.52 -13.54 -22.53
CA LYS A 23 36.35 -12.09 -22.27
C LYS A 23 34.89 -11.63 -22.37
N ASN A 24 34.05 -12.29 -23.18
CA ASN A 24 32.64 -11.97 -23.29
C ASN A 24 31.81 -12.53 -22.12
N ALA A 25 32.18 -13.70 -21.59
CA ALA A 25 31.56 -14.27 -20.39
C ALA A 25 31.83 -13.42 -19.14
N GLU A 26 33.08 -12.99 -18.96
CA GLU A 26 33.50 -12.12 -17.84
C GLU A 26 32.78 -10.76 -17.88
N LYS A 27 32.65 -10.14 -19.07
CA LYS A 27 31.94 -8.87 -19.24
C LYS A 27 30.43 -8.98 -19.02
N LYS A 28 29.84 -10.16 -19.23
CA LYS A 28 28.43 -10.46 -18.94
C LYS A 28 28.21 -10.70 -17.44
N GLN A 29 29.12 -11.42 -16.78
CA GLN A 29 29.13 -11.63 -15.33
C GLN A 29 29.27 -10.30 -14.57
N ALA A 30 30.22 -9.45 -14.97
CA ALA A 30 30.43 -8.14 -14.36
C ALA A 30 29.18 -7.23 -14.46
N LYS A 31 28.52 -7.20 -15.61
CA LYS A 31 27.26 -6.46 -15.81
C LYS A 31 26.08 -7.02 -15.01
N GLN A 32 26.04 -8.33 -14.77
CA GLN A 32 25.02 -8.97 -13.97
C GLN A 32 25.21 -8.63 -12.48
N ASN A 33 26.44 -8.74 -11.99
CA ASN A 33 26.81 -8.42 -10.61
C ASN A 33 26.58 -6.92 -10.30
N GLU A 34 26.87 -6.01 -11.23
CA GLU A 34 26.61 -4.57 -11.07
C GLU A 34 25.11 -4.25 -11.01
N LYS A 35 24.28 -4.92 -11.84
CA LYS A 35 22.82 -4.79 -11.79
C LYS A 35 22.24 -5.30 -10.48
N GLU A 36 22.76 -6.41 -9.97
CA GLU A 36 22.34 -6.98 -8.69
C GLU A 36 22.78 -6.11 -7.51
N ALA A 37 24.00 -5.58 -7.53
CA ALA A 37 24.46 -4.60 -6.54
C ALA A 37 23.61 -3.32 -6.55
N ARG A 38 23.26 -2.79 -7.73
CA ARG A 38 22.38 -1.61 -7.84
C ARG A 38 20.95 -1.89 -7.38
N LYS A 39 20.41 -3.10 -7.62
CA LYS A 39 19.11 -3.53 -7.11
C LYS A 39 19.14 -3.68 -5.59
N ALA A 40 20.19 -4.30 -5.03
CA ALA A 40 20.36 -4.48 -3.60
C ALA A 40 20.51 -3.13 -2.87
N ALA A 41 21.28 -2.18 -3.42
CA ALA A 41 21.41 -0.84 -2.86
C ALA A 41 20.08 -0.08 -2.86
N ARG A 42 19.31 -0.15 -3.96
CA ARG A 42 17.98 0.47 -4.05
C ARG A 42 16.99 -0.15 -3.05
N LEU A 43 17.01 -1.48 -2.91
CA LEU A 43 16.15 -2.18 -1.95
C LEU A 43 16.52 -1.83 -0.50
N ALA A 44 17.82 -1.70 -0.19
CA ALA A 44 18.27 -1.30 1.14
C ALA A 44 17.85 0.14 1.48
N GLU A 45 17.96 1.09 0.53
CA GLU A 45 17.49 2.46 0.71
C GLU A 45 15.96 2.53 0.88
N GLU A 46 15.22 1.76 0.09
CA GLU A 46 13.76 1.68 0.18
C GLU A 46 13.30 1.08 1.52
N ASN A 47 13.97 0.01 1.98
CA ASN A 47 13.70 -0.60 3.28
C ASN A 47 14.03 0.35 4.43
N ALA A 48 15.12 1.12 4.34
CA ALA A 48 15.46 2.13 5.36
C ALA A 48 14.39 3.23 5.42
N ARG A 49 13.97 3.76 4.27
CA ARG A 49 12.89 4.76 4.19
C ARG A 49 11.55 4.20 4.68
N ALA A 50 11.25 2.94 4.37
CA ALA A 50 10.06 2.26 4.85
C ALA A 50 10.09 2.07 6.38
N ALA A 51 11.24 1.73 6.96
CA ALA A 51 11.41 1.59 8.40
C ALA A 51 11.23 2.91 9.13
N GLU A 52 11.80 4.01 8.62
CA GLU A 52 11.58 5.36 9.17
C GLU A 52 10.11 5.76 9.10
N LYS A 53 9.45 5.51 7.96
CA LYS A 53 8.03 5.81 7.78
C LYS A 53 7.16 4.95 8.71
N ALA A 54 7.50 3.68 8.89
CA ALA A 54 6.81 2.78 9.81
C ALA A 54 6.94 3.24 11.26
N ALA A 55 8.12 3.70 11.69
CA ALA A 55 8.33 4.26 13.02
C ALA A 55 7.52 5.56 13.24
N GLN A 56 7.36 6.39 12.20
CA GLN A 56 6.47 7.55 12.26
C GLN A 56 5.00 7.15 12.33
N LEU A 57 4.57 6.16 11.54
CA LEU A 57 3.19 5.65 11.56
C LEU A 57 2.81 4.99 12.89
N ALA A 58 3.76 4.35 13.57
CA ALA A 58 3.53 3.72 14.87
C ALA A 58 3.01 4.72 15.92
N LYS A 59 3.34 6.02 15.79
CA LYS A 59 2.81 7.08 16.66
C LYS A 59 1.30 7.29 16.50
N TYR A 60 0.74 6.91 15.35
CA TYR A 60 -0.66 7.09 14.99
C TYR A 60 -1.46 5.79 14.97
N ALA A 61 -0.92 4.70 15.54
CA ALA A 61 -1.57 3.39 15.57
C ALA A 61 -2.98 3.44 16.18
N ASP A 62 -3.22 4.34 17.14
CA ASP A 62 -4.55 4.53 17.77
C ASP A 62 -5.56 5.24 16.85
N LEU A 63 -5.09 6.00 15.86
CA LEU A 63 -5.93 6.75 14.93
C LEU A 63 -6.21 5.97 13.65
N PHE A 64 -5.18 5.36 13.06
CA PHE A 64 -5.33 4.58 11.85
C PHE A 64 -4.31 3.45 11.73
N GLY A 65 -4.68 2.42 10.97
CA GLY A 65 -3.78 1.31 10.67
C GLY A 65 -4.50 -0.02 10.49
N ALA A 66 -3.72 -1.10 10.51
CA ALA A 66 -4.27 -2.45 10.58
C ALA A 66 -4.62 -2.76 12.05
N ALA A 67 -5.86 -3.16 12.31
CA ALA A 67 -6.26 -3.64 13.62
C ALA A 67 -5.63 -5.03 13.90
N PRO A 68 -5.40 -5.38 15.17
CA PRO A 68 -5.02 -6.75 15.52
C PRO A 68 -6.12 -7.73 15.11
N LEU A 69 -5.72 -8.96 14.79
CA LEU A 69 -6.66 -10.02 14.44
C LEU A 69 -7.75 -10.16 15.51
N LEU A 70 -9.01 -10.13 15.07
CA LEU A 70 -10.15 -10.22 15.97
C LEU A 70 -10.31 -11.66 16.47
N GLN A 71 -9.84 -11.93 17.69
CA GLN A 71 -9.84 -13.25 18.34
C GLN A 71 -10.80 -13.35 19.54
N SER A 72 -11.87 -12.56 19.55
CA SER A 72 -12.90 -12.55 20.61
C SER A 72 -12.37 -12.35 22.03
N THR A 73 -11.25 -11.62 22.17
CA THR A 73 -10.62 -11.30 23.47
C THR A 73 -11.40 -10.28 24.29
N THR A 74 -12.33 -9.54 23.66
CA THR A 74 -13.22 -8.57 24.31
C THR A 74 -14.66 -8.82 23.90
N TYR A 75 -15.61 -8.43 24.75
CA TYR A 75 -17.04 -8.53 24.50
C TYR A 75 -17.71 -7.17 24.71
N CYS A 76 -18.53 -6.74 23.75
CA CYS A 76 -19.30 -5.48 23.80
C CYS A 76 -18.48 -4.22 24.16
N SER A 77 -17.18 -4.18 23.85
CA SER A 77 -16.30 -3.04 24.14
C SER A 77 -16.60 -1.80 23.28
N LYS A 78 -17.20 -2.00 22.10
CA LYS A 78 -17.59 -0.94 21.16
C LYS A 78 -19.03 -1.14 20.69
N LYS A 79 -19.78 -0.04 20.56
CA LYS A 79 -21.12 -0.03 19.97
C LYS A 79 -21.01 0.34 18.50
N PHE A 80 -21.34 -0.61 17.62
CA PHE A 80 -21.40 -0.38 16.19
C PHE A 80 -22.80 0.05 15.78
N SER A 81 -22.87 1.14 15.00
CA SER A 81 -24.08 1.60 14.34
C SER A 81 -24.10 1.05 12.91
N GLY A 82 -25.23 0.47 12.50
CA GLY A 82 -25.44 0.09 11.11
C GLY A 82 -25.66 1.32 10.23
N ILE A 83 -25.20 1.28 8.98
CA ILE A 83 -25.34 2.41 8.04
C ILE A 83 -26.83 2.76 7.83
N TYR A 84 -27.70 1.74 7.72
CA TYR A 84 -29.14 1.90 7.56
C TYR A 84 -29.82 2.73 8.67
N ALA A 85 -29.24 2.76 9.87
CA ALA A 85 -29.81 3.43 11.04
C ALA A 85 -29.36 4.90 11.15
N LEU A 86 -28.38 5.33 10.34
CA LEU A 86 -27.89 6.70 10.36
C LEU A 86 -28.83 7.61 9.57
N THR A 87 -29.18 8.74 10.19
CA THR A 87 -30.12 9.73 9.65
C THR A 87 -29.67 11.14 10.04
N LYS A 88 -30.37 12.17 9.55
CA LYS A 88 -30.14 13.58 9.94
C LYS A 88 -30.20 13.83 11.45
N GLU A 89 -30.96 13.03 12.21
CA GLU A 89 -31.05 13.14 13.68
C GLU A 89 -29.73 12.79 14.40
N HIS A 90 -28.80 12.18 13.68
CA HIS A 90 -27.49 11.81 14.19
C HIS A 90 -26.43 12.87 13.92
N VAL A 91 -26.74 13.93 13.18
CA VAL A 91 -25.79 15.02 12.87
C VAL A 91 -25.18 15.59 14.16
N GLY A 92 -23.86 15.73 14.15
CA GLY A 92 -23.07 16.17 15.30
C GLY A 92 -22.71 15.07 16.30
N LYS A 93 -23.25 13.85 16.16
CA LYS A 93 -22.91 12.71 17.03
C LYS A 93 -21.73 11.92 16.45
N THR A 94 -20.86 11.45 17.35
CA THR A 94 -19.82 10.47 17.01
C THR A 94 -20.42 9.08 16.98
N VAL A 95 -20.17 8.35 15.90
CA VAL A 95 -20.61 6.97 15.69
C VAL A 95 -19.44 6.10 15.29
N THR A 96 -19.53 4.80 15.59
CA THR A 96 -18.60 3.79 15.09
C THR A 96 -19.33 2.89 14.12
N VAL A 97 -18.83 2.76 12.90
CA VAL A 97 -19.43 1.95 11.84
C VAL A 97 -18.41 0.90 11.40
N ARG A 98 -18.86 -0.34 11.25
CA ARG A 98 -18.11 -1.39 10.59
C ARG A 98 -18.70 -1.59 9.20
N ALA A 99 -17.91 -1.39 8.15
CA ALA A 99 -18.42 -1.44 6.78
C ALA A 99 -17.33 -1.90 5.81
N ARG A 100 -17.73 -2.27 4.59
CA ARG A 100 -16.82 -2.53 3.49
C ARG A 100 -16.49 -1.24 2.75
N VAL A 101 -15.26 -1.12 2.30
CA VAL A 101 -14.81 -0.02 1.45
C VAL A 101 -15.17 -0.32 0.01
N ASP A 102 -16.21 0.31 -0.52
CA ASP A 102 -16.65 0.10 -1.90
C ASP A 102 -15.67 0.77 -2.88
N THR A 103 -15.38 2.05 -2.65
CA THR A 103 -14.38 2.81 -3.42
C THR A 103 -13.64 3.80 -2.53
N THR A 104 -12.39 4.12 -2.90
CA THR A 104 -11.59 5.17 -2.26
C THR A 104 -11.08 6.14 -3.32
N ARG A 105 -11.01 7.42 -2.97
CA ARG A 105 -10.40 8.46 -3.80
C ARG A 105 -9.66 9.46 -2.92
N LYS A 106 -8.39 9.69 -3.22
CA LYS A 106 -7.59 10.73 -2.57
C LYS A 106 -7.42 11.93 -3.49
N LYS A 107 -7.64 13.14 -2.95
CA LYS A 107 -7.44 14.41 -3.66
C LYS A 107 -6.66 15.38 -2.76
N GLY A 108 -5.34 15.44 -2.93
CA GLY A 108 -4.47 16.34 -2.17
C GLY A 108 -4.49 16.03 -0.67
N LYS A 109 -5.07 16.96 0.12
CA LYS A 109 -5.23 16.84 1.58
C LYS A 109 -6.59 16.26 2.01
N LEU A 110 -7.36 15.76 1.06
CA LEU A 110 -8.67 15.14 1.28
C LEU A 110 -8.64 13.69 0.81
N ALA A 111 -9.36 12.83 1.52
CA ALA A 111 -9.69 11.49 1.05
C ALA A 111 -11.19 11.25 1.24
N PHE A 112 -11.79 10.57 0.27
CA PHE A 112 -13.18 10.17 0.30
C PHE A 112 -13.26 8.66 0.12
N MET A 113 -14.23 8.07 0.78
CA MET A 113 -14.57 6.66 0.69
C MET A 113 -16.07 6.53 0.51
N VAL A 114 -16.50 5.49 -0.17
CA VAL A 114 -17.87 4.99 -0.06
C VAL A 114 -17.83 3.76 0.83
N LEU A 115 -18.53 3.81 1.96
CA LEU A 115 -18.68 2.69 2.87
C LEU A 115 -20.00 1.99 2.57
N ARG A 116 -19.98 0.66 2.50
CA ARG A 116 -21.13 -0.19 2.18
C ARG A 116 -21.34 -1.26 3.25
N ASP A 117 -22.58 -1.43 3.66
CA ASP A 117 -23.03 -2.55 4.49
C ASP A 117 -24.34 -3.11 3.92
N GLY A 118 -24.27 -4.33 3.36
CA GLY A 118 -25.37 -4.90 2.59
C GLY A 118 -25.77 -4.01 1.40
N THR A 119 -27.03 -3.55 1.40
CA THR A 119 -27.61 -2.66 0.39
C THR A 119 -27.40 -1.18 0.68
N ASP A 120 -26.95 -0.84 1.89
CA ASP A 120 -26.81 0.54 2.34
C ASP A 120 -25.39 1.05 2.11
N SER A 121 -25.28 2.32 1.74
CA SER A 121 -24.01 2.99 1.53
C SER A 121 -24.02 4.44 2.01
N ILE A 122 -22.86 4.91 2.46
CA ILE A 122 -22.66 6.26 2.96
C ILE A 122 -21.29 6.79 2.55
N GLN A 123 -21.20 8.07 2.23
CA GLN A 123 -19.92 8.72 1.98
C GLN A 123 -19.19 8.96 3.31
N ALA A 124 -17.91 8.64 3.35
CA ALA A 124 -17.01 9.03 4.41
C ALA A 124 -15.90 9.92 3.85
N MET A 125 -15.50 10.95 4.59
CA MET A 125 -14.41 11.84 4.19
C MET A 125 -13.45 12.11 5.35
N ALA A 126 -12.18 12.27 5.00
CA ALA A 126 -11.13 12.72 5.89
C ALA A 126 -10.42 13.93 5.27
N ALA A 127 -10.12 14.92 6.10
CA ALA A 127 -9.40 16.12 5.71
C ALA A 127 -8.27 16.36 6.71
N VAL A 128 -7.08 16.73 6.22
CA VAL A 128 -5.95 17.05 7.11
C VAL A 128 -6.34 18.18 8.05
N ALA A 129 -6.28 17.90 9.34
CA ALA A 129 -6.60 18.80 10.45
C ALA A 129 -5.63 18.52 11.62
N GLU A 130 -5.81 19.20 12.75
CA GLU A 130 -5.00 18.94 13.95
C GLU A 130 -5.15 17.49 14.43
N ASP A 131 -6.37 16.97 14.44
CA ASP A 131 -6.68 15.60 14.88
C ASP A 131 -6.51 14.53 13.77
N VAL A 132 -6.31 14.96 12.51
CA VAL A 132 -6.25 14.07 11.34
C VAL A 132 -4.95 14.33 10.59
N PRO A 133 -3.89 13.53 10.82
CA PRO A 133 -2.60 13.72 10.19
C PRO A 133 -2.66 13.44 8.68
N LYS A 134 -1.69 13.98 7.91
CA LYS A 134 -1.60 13.76 6.46
C LYS A 134 -1.45 12.27 6.13
N GLU A 135 -0.72 11.56 6.97
CA GLU A 135 -0.46 10.12 6.87
C GLU A 135 -1.76 9.32 6.91
N MET A 136 -2.77 9.77 7.66
CA MET A 136 -4.10 9.14 7.69
C MET A 136 -4.85 9.31 6.37
N VAL A 137 -4.78 10.50 5.77
CA VAL A 137 -5.38 10.77 4.45
C VAL A 137 -4.68 9.96 3.35
N ASP A 138 -3.35 9.84 3.43
CA ASP A 138 -2.56 8.99 2.54
C ASP A 138 -2.92 7.51 2.70
N PHE A 139 -3.11 7.05 3.94
CA PHE A 139 -3.51 5.69 4.29
C PHE A 139 -4.88 5.34 3.75
N ILE A 140 -5.89 6.18 3.98
CA ILE A 140 -7.25 5.98 3.48
C ILE A 140 -7.27 5.78 1.96
N GLY A 141 -6.48 6.57 1.22
CA GLY A 141 -6.38 6.45 -0.23
C GLY A 141 -5.71 5.18 -0.74
N GLN A 142 -5.10 4.38 0.14
CA GLN A 142 -4.40 3.12 -0.18
C GLN A 142 -5.16 1.89 0.32
N ILE A 143 -6.26 2.06 1.06
CA ILE A 143 -7.08 0.93 1.52
C ILE A 143 -7.64 0.22 0.28
N PRO A 144 -7.41 -1.10 0.14
CA PRO A 144 -7.98 -1.88 -0.95
C PRO A 144 -9.51 -1.84 -0.95
N CYS A 145 -10.12 -1.82 -2.13
CA CYS A 145 -11.57 -2.03 -2.24
C CYS A 145 -11.94 -3.39 -1.64
N GLU A 146 -13.15 -3.47 -1.08
CA GLU A 146 -13.73 -4.61 -0.36
C GLU A 146 -13.10 -4.96 0.99
N SER A 147 -12.07 -4.21 1.44
CA SER A 147 -11.59 -4.29 2.82
C SER A 147 -12.70 -3.91 3.81
N ILE A 148 -12.75 -4.61 4.95
CA ILE A 148 -13.65 -4.28 6.06
C ILE A 148 -12.92 -3.29 6.96
N VAL A 149 -13.58 -2.19 7.30
CA VAL A 149 -13.03 -1.13 8.14
C VAL A 149 -13.93 -0.83 9.32
N ASP A 150 -13.31 -0.55 10.46
CA ASP A 150 -13.92 0.09 11.62
C ASP A 150 -13.64 1.58 11.56
N VAL A 151 -14.69 2.39 11.44
CA VAL A 151 -14.60 3.84 11.25
C VAL A 151 -15.29 4.53 12.42
N GLU A 152 -14.54 5.33 13.17
CA GLU A 152 -15.08 6.28 14.14
C GLU A 152 -15.20 7.65 13.48
N ALA A 153 -16.40 8.19 13.39
CA ALA A 153 -16.67 9.41 12.62
C ALA A 153 -17.78 10.24 13.25
N ILE A 154 -17.78 11.53 12.95
CA ILE A 154 -18.89 12.44 13.26
C ILE A 154 -19.84 12.46 12.07
N VAL A 155 -21.13 12.30 12.31
CA VAL A 155 -22.15 12.45 11.27
C VAL A 155 -22.31 13.93 10.95
N CYS A 156 -22.17 14.29 9.68
CA CYS A 156 -22.35 15.64 9.18
C CYS A 156 -23.53 15.67 8.19
N GLY A 157 -24.35 16.71 8.26
CA GLY A 157 -25.37 16.95 7.24
C GLY A 157 -24.71 17.55 6.00
N VAL A 158 -25.23 17.21 4.83
CA VAL A 158 -24.78 17.79 3.56
C VAL A 158 -25.85 18.71 2.97
N GLU A 159 -25.41 19.85 2.42
CA GLU A 159 -26.32 20.79 1.74
C GLU A 159 -26.76 20.26 0.38
N GLN A 160 -25.84 19.61 -0.35
CA GLN A 160 -26.11 18.98 -1.63
C GLN A 160 -26.20 17.45 -1.46
N PRO A 161 -27.24 16.80 -1.99
CA PRO A 161 -27.43 15.37 -1.80
C PRO A 161 -26.34 14.56 -2.53
N ILE A 162 -25.81 13.56 -1.83
CA ILE A 162 -24.81 12.63 -2.38
C ILE A 162 -25.53 11.49 -3.10
N THR A 163 -25.78 11.65 -4.39
CA THR A 163 -26.60 10.72 -5.18
C THR A 163 -25.96 9.36 -5.44
N SER A 164 -24.66 9.21 -5.18
CA SER A 164 -23.93 7.95 -5.35
C SER A 164 -24.12 6.95 -4.21
N THR A 165 -24.79 7.34 -3.12
CA THR A 165 -24.97 6.52 -1.92
C THR A 165 -26.44 6.41 -1.53
N SER A 166 -26.81 5.39 -0.72
CA SER A 166 -28.19 5.28 -0.21
C SER A 166 -28.47 6.38 0.83
N GLN A 167 -27.49 6.69 1.68
CA GLN A 167 -27.50 7.83 2.58
C GLN A 167 -27.08 9.09 1.83
N GLN A 168 -28.05 9.89 1.37
CA GLN A 168 -27.78 11.04 0.49
C GLN A 168 -27.65 12.36 1.25
N GLU A 169 -28.27 12.47 2.42
CA GLU A 169 -28.37 13.75 3.13
C GLU A 169 -27.37 13.90 4.29
N ILE A 170 -26.54 12.87 4.49
CA ILE A 170 -25.51 12.83 5.52
C ILE A 170 -24.22 12.25 4.97
N GLU A 171 -23.10 12.64 5.57
CA GLU A 171 -21.78 12.04 5.36
C GLU A 171 -21.05 11.82 6.69
N LEU A 172 -20.00 11.01 6.66
CA LEU A 172 -19.17 10.72 7.83
C LEU A 172 -17.85 11.47 7.75
N LYS A 173 -17.60 12.37 8.70
CA LYS A 173 -16.28 12.98 8.91
C LYS A 173 -15.43 12.06 9.78
N VAL A 174 -14.43 11.42 9.17
CA VAL A 174 -13.63 10.35 9.81
C VAL A 174 -12.64 10.94 10.82
N ASN A 175 -12.66 10.38 12.03
CA ASN A 175 -11.71 10.66 13.11
C ASN A 175 -10.70 9.52 13.30
N LYS A 176 -11.16 8.25 13.19
CA LYS A 176 -10.30 7.06 13.27
C LYS A 176 -10.74 6.03 12.24
N ILE A 177 -9.78 5.26 11.73
CA ILE A 177 -10.04 4.19 10.77
C ILE A 177 -9.05 3.04 10.89
N HIS A 178 -9.57 1.85 11.14
CA HIS A 178 -8.77 0.62 11.17
C HIS A 178 -9.35 -0.43 10.23
N PHE A 179 -8.50 -1.23 9.59
CA PHE A 179 -8.93 -2.38 8.75
C PHE A 179 -8.39 -3.70 9.28
#